data_AF-A0A2H0Q2C4-F1
#
_entry.id   AF-A0A2H0Q2C4-F1
#
_cell.length_a   1.000
_cell.length_b   1.000
_cell.length_c   1.000
_cell.angle_alpha   90.00
_cell.angle_beta   90.00
_cell.angle_gamma   90.00
#
_symmetry.space_group_name_H-M   'P 1'
#
loop_
_entity.id
_entity.type
_entity.pdbx_description
1 polymer ?
#
loop_
_entity_poly.entity_id
_entity_poly.type
_entity_poly.pdbx_seq_one_letter_code
_entity_poly.pdbx_strand_id
1 'polypeptide(L)' 'MIRVLIDLYTFLLIIDIILSYLPQYRHQPIVANIKRAADFTCAPIRRWLPKDLPFDFSAFIVIILLKLIEVLW' A
#
# COMPACT_ATOMS: atom_id res chain seq x y z
N MET A 1 15.85 5.56 -13.64
CA MET A 1 14.82 4.55 -13.98
C MET A 1 14.21 3.92 -12.72
N ILE A 2 15.01 3.46 -11.75
CA ILE A 2 14.49 2.81 -10.53
C ILE A 2 13.59 3.72 -9.67
N ARG A 3 13.92 5.01 -9.55
CA ARG A 3 13.10 6.01 -8.84
C ARG A 3 11.67 6.09 -9.39
N VAL A 4 11.53 6.10 -10.72
CA VAL A 4 10.23 6.15 -11.40
C VAL A 4 9.38 4.91 -11.06
N LEU A 5 9.98 3.72 -10.98
CA LEU A 5 9.27 2.52 -10.55
C LEU A 5 8.81 2.61 -9.08
N ILE A 6 9.67 3.11 -8.20
CA ILE A 6 9.35 3.31 -6.78
C ILE A 6 8.23 4.33 -6.63
N ASP A 7 8.27 5.44 -7.37
CA ASP A 7 7.22 6.46 -7.37
C ASP A 7 5.89 5.93 -7.89
N LEU A 8 5.90 5.17 -8.98
CA LEU A 8 4.69 4.55 -9.53
C LEU A 8 4.08 3.56 -8.53
N TYR A 9 4.90 2.74 -7.88
CA TYR A 9 4.42 1.82 -6.86
C TYR A 9 3.92 2.55 -5.60
N THR A 10 4.61 3.63 -5.19
CA THR A 10 4.17 4.51 -4.11
C THR A 10 2.79 5.09 -4.40
N PHE A 11 2.55 5.52 -5.64
CA PHE A 11 1.24 6.01 -6.07
C PHE A 11 0.15 4.93 -5.98
N LEU A 12 0.47 3.68 -6.35
CA LEU A 12 -0.44 2.55 -6.17
C LEU A 12 -0.80 2.33 -4.70
N LEU A 13 0.17 2.42 -3.78
CA LEU A 13 -0.07 2.31 -2.34
C LEU A 13 -0.94 3.47 -1.81
N ILE A 14 -0.75 4.69 -2.32
CA ILE A 14 -1.61 5.83 -1.97
C ILE A 14 -3.06 5.57 -2.40
N ILE A 15 -3.27 5.04 -3.60
CA ILE A 15 -4.60 4.64 -4.08
C ILE A 15 -5.19 3.57 -3.15
N ASP A 16 -4.42 2.56 -2.75
CA ASP A 16 -4.88 1.52 -1.81
C ASP A 16 -5.29 2.09 -0.46
N ILE A 17 -4.54 3.08 0.07
CA ILE A 17 -4.90 3.79 1.30
C ILE A 17 -6.26 4.47 1.14
N ILE A 18 -6.46 5.25 0.07
CA ILE A 18 -7.72 5.95 -0.18
C ILE A 18 -8.88 4.95 -0.31
N LEU A 19 -8.68 3.86 -1.05
CA LEU A 19 -9.68 2.80 -1.21
C LEU A 19 -9.95 2.04 0.09
N SER A 20 -8.97 1.93 0.99
CA SER A 20 -9.16 1.35 2.31
C SER A 20 -10.15 2.15 3.16
N TYR A 21 -10.23 3.48 2.96
CA TYR A 21 -11.22 4.36 3.60
C TYR A 21 -12.62 4.30 2.97
N LEU A 22 -12.75 3.72 1.77
CA LEU A 22 -14.00 3.68 1.00
C LEU A 22 -14.51 2.23 0.89
N PRO A 23 -15.08 1.66 1.96
CA PRO A 23 -15.51 0.26 2.00
C PRO A 23 -16.55 -0.09 0.93
N GLN A 24 -17.34 0.90 0.46
CA GLN A 24 -18.33 0.69 -0.60
C GLN A 24 -17.73 0.18 -1.91
N TYR A 25 -16.46 0.48 -2.19
CA TYR A 25 -15.81 0.06 -3.43
C TYR A 25 -15.01 -1.26 -3.29
N ARG A 26 -14.92 -1.85 -2.08
CA ARG A 26 -14.13 -3.10 -1.87
C ARG A 26 -14.58 -4.28 -2.74
N HIS A 27 -15.85 -4.33 -3.14
CA HIS A 27 -16.39 -5.39 -3.98
C HIS A 27 -16.05 -5.23 -5.47
N GLN A 28 -15.53 -4.07 -5.88
CA GLN A 28 -15.15 -3.83 -7.27
C GLN A 28 -13.88 -4.63 -7.61
N PRO A 29 -13.86 -5.36 -8.75
CA PRO A 29 -12.73 -6.23 -9.11
C PRO A 29 -11.42 -5.44 -9.27
N ILE A 30 -11.51 -4.19 -9.73
CA ILE A 30 -10.35 -3.30 -9.87
C ILE A 30 -9.73 -2.97 -8.50
N VAL A 31 -10.57 -2.71 -7.49
CA VAL A 31 -10.12 -2.44 -6.12
C VAL A 31 -9.48 -3.67 -5.50
N ALA A 32 -10.05 -4.85 -5.71
CA ALA A 32 -9.45 -6.11 -5.26
C ALA A 32 -8.07 -6.36 -5.90
N ASN A 33 -7.88 -5.98 -7.17
CA ASN A 33 -6.59 -6.09 -7.85
C ASN A 33 -5.55 -5.10 -7.30
N ILE A 34 -5.95 -3.86 -7.03
CA ILE A 34 -5.08 -2.86 -6.37
C ILE A 34 -4.68 -3.35 -4.98
N LYS A 35 -5.65 -3.86 -4.20
CA LYS A 35 -5.41 -4.45 -2.89
C LYS A 35 -4.36 -5.55 -2.95
N ARG A 36 -4.50 -6.50 -3.89
CA ARG A 36 -3.54 -7.61 -4.08
C ARG A 36 -2.14 -7.11 -4.44
N ALA A 37 -2.03 -6.07 -5.27
CA ALA A 37 -0.74 -5.48 -5.63
C ALA A 37 -0.09 -4.75 -4.45
N ALA A 38 -0.89 -4.07 -3.61
CA ALA A 38 -0.42 -3.45 -2.37
C ALA A 38 -0.01 -4.52 -1.33
N ASP A 39 -0.82 -5.58 -1.20
CA ASP A 39 -0.58 -6.68 -0.27
C ASP A 39 0.72 -7.44 -0.55
N PHE A 40 1.26 -7.40 -1.77
CA PHE A 40 2.57 -7.98 -2.05
C PHE A 40 3.66 -7.47 -1.10
N THR A 41 3.65 -6.17 -0.77
CA THR A 41 4.59 -5.56 0.19
C THR A 41 3.94 -5.29 1.55
N CYS A 42 2.63 -5.03 1.59
CA CYS A 42 1.92 -4.69 2.82
C CYS A 42 1.58 -5.92 3.68
N ALA A 43 1.28 -7.07 3.08
CA ALA A 43 0.90 -8.29 3.81
C ALA A 43 1.92 -8.74 4.87
N PRO A 44 3.25 -8.75 4.61
CA PRO A 44 4.21 -9.11 5.65
C PRO A 44 4.15 -8.15 6.84
N ILE A 45 4.01 -6.83 6.60
CA ILE A 45 3.91 -5.83 7.67
C ILE A 45 2.58 -5.96 8.42
N ARG A 46 1.50 -6.27 7.70
CA ARG A 46 0.15 -6.45 8.27
C ARG A 46 0.06 -7.62 9.26
N ARG A 47 0.95 -8.61 9.16
CA ARG A 47 1.06 -9.71 10.15
C ARG A 47 1.53 -9.23 11.52
N TRP A 48 2.25 -8.11 11.58
CA TRP A 48 2.75 -7.52 12.82
C TRP A 48 1.82 -6.45 13.38
N LEU A 49 0.85 -5.98 12.57
CA LEU A 49 -0.12 -4.98 12.98
C LEU A 49 -1.39 -5.64 13.56
N PRO A 50 -2.08 -4.96 14.51
CA PRO A 50 -3.38 -5.42 14.98
C PRO A 50 -4.39 -5.52 13.83
N LYS A 51 -5.22 -6.56 13.85
CA LYS A 51 -6.22 -6.79 12.78
C LYS A 51 -7.38 -5.80 12.82
N ASP A 52 -7.59 -5.13 13.95
CA ASP A 52 -8.71 -4.23 14.19
C ASP A 52 -8.43 -2.78 13.78
N LEU A 53 -7.38 -2.53 12.99
CA LEU A 53 -7.14 -1.17 12.50
C LEU A 53 -8.22 -0.77 11.46
N PRO A 54 -8.87 0.39 11.64
CA PRO A 54 -9.91 0.85 10.72
C PRO A 54 -9.36 1.22 9.32
N PHE A 55 -8.05 1.42 9.20
CA PHE A 55 -7.37 1.75 7.94
C PHE A 55 -6.03 1.02 7.82
N ASP A 56 -5.54 0.87 6.58
CA ASP A 56 -4.29 0.15 6.32
C ASP A 56 -3.04 0.96 6.68
N PHE A 57 -2.61 0.85 7.94
CA PHE A 57 -1.36 1.47 8.42
C PHE A 57 -0.11 0.82 7.78
N SER A 58 -0.22 -0.42 7.31
CA SER A 58 0.88 -1.10 6.62
C SER A 58 1.33 -0.35 5.37
N ALA A 59 0.40 0.22 4.60
CA ALA A 59 0.75 0.95 3.38
C ALA A 59 1.58 2.21 3.68
N PHE A 60 1.28 2.92 4.77
CA PHE A 60 2.11 4.04 5.25
C PHE A 60 3.53 3.59 5.58
N ILE A 61 3.68 2.48 6.30
CA ILE A 61 5.00 1.93 6.66
C ILE A 61 5.78 1.56 5.40
N VAL A 62 5.15 0.88 4.42
CA VAL A 62 5.79 0.53 3.16
C VAL A 62 6.25 1.78 2.40
N ILE A 63 5.40 2.81 2.29
CA ILE A 63 5.76 4.06 1.59
C ILE A 63 6.99 4.70 2.24
N ILE A 64 7.05 4.77 3.57
CA ILE A 64 8.21 5.31 4.28
C ILE A 64 9.47 4.50 3.97
N LEU A 65 9.39 3.17 4.02
CA LEU A 65 10.52 2.29 3.71
C LEU A 65 11.00 2.47 2.26
N LEU A 66 10.07 2.55 1.31
CA LEU A 66 10.38 2.79 -0.10
C LEU A 66 11.05 4.14 -0.31
N LYS A 67 10.57 5.20 0.34
CA LYS A 67 11.17 6.54 0.25
C LYS A 67 12.54 6.60 0.90
N LEU A 68 12.76 5.88 1.99
CA LEU A 68 14.10 5.75 2.59
C LEU A 68 15.07 5.07 1.61
N ILE A 69 14.66 3.96 0.98
CA ILE A 69 15.47 3.27 -0.03
C ILE A 69 15.78 4.21 -1.21
N GLU A 70 14.78 4.99 -1.65
CA GLU A 70 14.95 5.95 -2.74
C GLU A 70 15.89 7.12 -2.40
N VAL A 71 15.97 7.53 -1.13
CA VAL A 71 16.92 8.57 -0.70
C VAL A 71 18.33 8.01 -0.55
N LEU A 72 18.47 6.74 -0.15
CA LEU A 72 19.76 6.08 0.07
C LEU A 72 20.47 5.61 -1.21
N TRP A 73 19.76 5.51 -2.34
CA TRP A 73 20.27 5.07 -3.65
C TRP A 73 20.09 6.13 -4.72
#